data_AF-A0A1A8BRM8-F1
#
_entry.id   AF-A0A1A8BRM8-F1
#
_cell.length_a   1.000
_cell.length_b   1.000
_cell.length_c   1.000
_cell.angle_alpha   90.00
_cell.angle_beta   90.00
_cell.angle_gamma   90.00
#
_symmetry.space_group_name_H-M   'P 1'
#
loop_
_entity.id
_entity.type
_entity.pdbx_description
1 polymer ?
#
loop_
_entity_poly.entity_id
_entity_poly.type
_entity_poly.pdbx_seq_one_letter_code
_entity_poly.pdbx_strand_id
1 'polypeptide(L)'
;CLTLVFLTQLAIAVLGFFYSDQTRDALGKFARKAIVHYRDDLDLQNLMDYIQKEFKCCGWNNYTDWSWNLYFNCTNENPSSERCAVPYSCCTPIPGEAVINTMCGFGVQNQNYQDANKSIYSVGCADGAVMWVESHLLLVGALTLGLALPQVTPCMKGHA
;
A
#
# COMPACT_ATOMS: atom_id res chain seq x y z
N CYS A 1 7.37 -10.36 34.29
CA CYS A 1 8.50 -9.72 33.60
C CYS A 1 8.18 -9.72 32.11
N LEU A 2 8.09 -8.55 31.47
CA LEU A 2 7.72 -8.40 30.05
C LEU A 2 8.87 -8.71 29.09
N THR A 3 9.99 -9.22 29.61
CA THR A 3 11.19 -9.58 28.84
C THR A 3 10.91 -10.60 27.75
N LEU A 4 10.03 -11.58 28.01
CA LEU A 4 9.64 -12.55 26.98
C LEU A 4 9.00 -11.85 25.78
N VAL A 5 8.10 -10.89 26.02
CA VAL A 5 7.42 -10.12 24.97
C VAL A 5 8.44 -9.28 24.19
N PHE A 6 9.36 -8.62 24.89
CA PHE A 6 10.43 -7.84 24.26
C PHE A 6 11.35 -8.72 23.39
N LEU A 7 11.74 -9.90 23.88
CA LEU A 7 12.55 -10.85 23.10
C LEU A 7 11.80 -11.35 21.86
N THR A 8 10.49 -11.61 21.96
CA THR A 8 9.66 -11.96 20.80
C THR A 8 9.58 -10.81 19.80
N GLN A 9 9.42 -9.56 20.24
CA GLN A 9 9.42 -8.39 19.37
C GLN A 9 10.76 -8.21 18.65
N LEU A 10 11.87 -8.36 19.38
CA LEU A 10 13.22 -8.31 18.80
C LEU A 10 13.40 -9.42 17.75
N ALA A 11 12.99 -10.64 18.06
CA ALA A 11 13.06 -11.76 17.14
C ALA A 11 12.23 -11.49 15.86
N ILE A 12 11.01 -10.99 15.99
CA ILE A 12 10.17 -10.61 14.84
C ILE A 12 10.85 -9.52 14.01
N ALA A 13 11.41 -8.48 14.63
CA ALA A 13 12.09 -7.40 13.92
C ALA A 13 13.32 -7.90 13.13
N VAL A 14 14.14 -8.75 13.77
CA VAL A 14 15.31 -9.36 13.13
C VAL A 14 14.89 -10.27 11.98
N LEU A 15 13.91 -11.15 12.19
CA LEU A 15 13.38 -12.01 11.14
C LEU A 15 12.77 -11.21 9.99
N GLY A 16 11.98 -10.17 10.28
CA GLY A 16 11.39 -9.30 9.27
C GLY A 16 12.44 -8.58 8.42
N PHE A 17 13.58 -8.19 9.02
CA PHE A 17 14.70 -7.62 8.29
C PHE A 17 15.37 -8.65 7.36
N PHE A 18 15.68 -9.85 7.86
CA PHE A 18 16.32 -10.90 7.06
C PHE A 18 15.42 -11.47 5.96
N TYR A 19 14.12 -11.59 6.22
CA TYR A 19 13.12 -12.13 5.29
C TYR A 19 12.28 -11.02 4.65
N SER A 20 12.86 -9.83 4.48
CA SER A 20 12.19 -8.66 3.90
C SER A 20 11.74 -8.92 2.46
N ASP A 21 12.59 -9.55 1.65
CA ASP A 21 12.27 -9.93 0.26
C ASP A 21 11.11 -10.94 0.20
N GLN A 22 11.16 -11.99 1.03
CA GLN A 22 10.08 -12.97 1.13
C GLN A 22 8.76 -12.34 1.61
N THR A 23 8.84 -11.36 2.51
CA THR A 23 7.68 -10.60 2.97
C THR A 23 7.10 -9.76 1.83
N ARG A 24 7.96 -9.07 1.05
CA ARG A 24 7.54 -8.31 -0.15
C ARG A 24 6.85 -9.22 -1.17
N ASP A 25 7.39 -10.41 -1.41
CA ASP A 25 6.81 -11.40 -2.31
C ASP A 25 5.45 -11.92 -1.83
N ALA A 26 5.33 -12.22 -0.54
CA ALA A 26 4.07 -12.66 0.05
C ALA A 26 2.98 -11.58 -0.07
N LEU A 27 3.34 -10.31 0.23
CA LEU A 27 2.46 -9.17 0.06
C LEU A 27 2.13 -8.92 -1.41
N GLY A 28 3.08 -9.09 -2.34
CA GLY A 28 2.85 -8.96 -3.77
C GLY A 28 1.86 -10.01 -4.30
N LYS A 29 1.92 -11.25 -3.81
CA LYS A 29 0.92 -12.29 -4.13
C LYS A 29 -0.46 -11.90 -3.60
N PHE A 30 -0.53 -11.37 -2.39
CA PHE A 30 -1.79 -10.86 -1.82
C PHE A 30 -2.35 -9.70 -2.63
N ALA A 31 -1.52 -8.69 -2.95
CA ALA A 31 -1.91 -7.53 -3.75
C ALA A 31 -2.39 -7.94 -5.14
N ARG A 32 -1.72 -8.90 -5.79
CA ARG A 32 -2.18 -9.47 -7.07
C ARG A 32 -3.55 -10.10 -6.93
N LYS A 33 -3.80 -10.89 -5.88
CA LYS A 33 -5.12 -11.48 -5.61
C LYS A 33 -6.18 -10.40 -5.39
N ALA A 34 -5.85 -9.35 -4.63
CA ALA A 34 -6.74 -8.22 -4.38
C ALA A 34 -7.10 -7.48 -5.67
N ILE A 35 -6.14 -7.23 -6.57
CA ILE A 35 -6.39 -6.59 -7.86
C ILE A 35 -7.25 -7.47 -8.76
N VAL A 36 -6.92 -8.77 -8.89
CA VAL A 36 -7.68 -9.71 -9.74
C VAL A 36 -9.15 -9.76 -9.31
N HIS A 37 -9.43 -9.81 -8.00
CA HIS A 37 -10.78 -9.91 -7.45
C HIS A 37 -11.38 -8.58 -6.99
N TYR A 38 -10.80 -7.45 -7.39
CA TYR A 38 -11.22 -6.12 -6.93
C TYR A 38 -12.71 -5.82 -7.15
N ARG A 39 -13.31 -6.33 -8.23
CA ARG A 39 -14.75 -6.17 -8.54
C ARG A 39 -15.62 -7.31 -8.01
N ASP A 40 -15.02 -8.42 -7.59
CA ASP A 40 -15.74 -9.62 -7.16
C ASP A 40 -15.95 -9.64 -5.63
N ASP A 41 -15.08 -8.95 -4.88
CA ASP A 41 -15.04 -8.96 -3.42
C ASP A 41 -14.98 -7.52 -2.88
N LEU A 42 -16.05 -7.12 -2.18
CA LEU A 42 -16.20 -5.78 -1.62
C LEU A 42 -15.16 -5.47 -0.53
N ASP A 43 -14.71 -6.47 0.22
CA ASP A 43 -13.72 -6.28 1.28
C ASP A 43 -12.34 -6.04 0.67
N LEU A 44 -11.99 -6.81 -0.38
CA LEU A 44 -10.76 -6.57 -1.14
C LEU A 44 -10.80 -5.21 -1.84
N GLN A 45 -11.95 -4.81 -2.37
CA GLN A 45 -12.15 -3.49 -2.98
C GLN A 45 -11.88 -2.37 -1.97
N ASN A 46 -12.56 -2.40 -0.81
CA ASN A 46 -12.42 -1.39 0.23
C ASN A 46 -11.01 -1.32 0.80
N LEU A 47 -10.38 -2.48 1.01
CA LEU A 47 -9.01 -2.56 1.49
C LEU A 47 -8.03 -1.94 0.49
N MET A 48 -8.14 -2.30 -0.79
CA MET A 48 -7.28 -1.74 -1.83
C MET A 48 -7.49 -0.24 -1.99
N ASP A 49 -8.75 0.22 -1.99
CA ASP A 49 -9.10 1.64 -2.06
C ASP A 49 -8.49 2.44 -0.89
N TYR A 50 -8.54 1.88 0.31
CA TYR A 50 -7.95 2.47 1.51
C TYR A 50 -6.43 2.58 1.38
N ILE A 51 -5.75 1.47 1.04
CA ILE A 51 -4.29 1.42 0.88
C ILE A 51 -3.83 2.46 -0.15
N GLN A 52 -4.50 2.54 -1.31
CA GLN A 52 -4.12 3.47 -2.37
C GLN A 52 -4.25 4.93 -1.98
N LYS A 53 -5.33 5.28 -1.25
CA LYS A 53 -5.54 6.63 -0.75
C LYS A 53 -4.56 7.01 0.35
N GLU A 54 -4.32 6.10 1.30
CA GLU A 54 -3.44 6.33 2.46
C GLU A 54 -1.98 6.48 2.03
N PHE A 55 -1.49 5.54 1.22
CA PHE A 55 -0.11 5.53 0.74
C PHE A 55 0.11 6.34 -0.54
N LYS A 56 -0.95 6.96 -1.09
CA LYS A 56 -0.91 7.77 -2.31
C LYS A 56 -0.19 7.03 -3.44
N CYS A 57 -0.74 5.88 -3.81
CA CYS A 57 -0.16 4.93 -4.76
C CYS A 57 -1.24 4.29 -5.64
N CYS A 58 -0.83 3.59 -6.70
CA CYS A 58 -1.72 2.86 -7.60
C CYS A 58 -1.07 1.55 -8.07
N GLY A 59 -1.81 0.45 -7.97
CA GLY A 59 -1.30 -0.91 -8.19
C GLY A 59 -0.33 -1.37 -7.09
N TRP A 60 0.46 -2.42 -7.36
CA TRP A 60 1.45 -2.94 -6.41
C TRP A 60 2.86 -2.42 -6.72
N ASN A 61 3.34 -2.67 -7.94
CA ASN A 61 4.59 -2.14 -8.48
C ASN A 61 4.35 -0.85 -9.26
N ASN A 62 3.25 -0.76 -10.02
CA ASN A 62 2.85 0.44 -10.74
C ASN A 62 1.36 0.42 -11.11
N TYR A 63 0.87 1.53 -11.63
CA TYR A 63 -0.53 1.69 -12.07
C TYR A 63 -0.99 0.73 -13.19
N THR A 64 -0.08 0.12 -13.95
CA THR A 64 -0.43 -0.84 -15.03
C THR A 64 -0.72 -2.24 -14.52
N ASP A 65 -0.42 -2.54 -13.25
CA ASP A 65 -0.81 -3.80 -12.60
C ASP A 65 -2.34 -4.00 -12.62
N TRP A 66 -3.11 -2.92 -12.75
CA TRP A 66 -4.55 -2.98 -12.94
C TRP A 66 -4.97 -3.78 -14.17
N SER A 67 -4.09 -3.98 -15.15
CA SER A 67 -4.34 -4.89 -16.26
C SER A 67 -4.51 -6.37 -15.86
N TRP A 68 -4.17 -6.75 -14.62
CA TRP A 68 -4.46 -8.10 -14.11
C TRP A 68 -5.95 -8.34 -13.81
N ASN A 69 -6.71 -7.26 -13.61
CA ASN A 69 -8.14 -7.36 -13.39
C ASN A 69 -8.90 -7.42 -14.74
N LEU A 70 -9.90 -8.30 -14.84
CA LEU A 70 -10.67 -8.51 -16.06
C LEU A 70 -11.33 -7.22 -16.60
N TYR A 71 -11.82 -6.35 -15.74
CA TYR A 71 -12.53 -5.13 -16.13
C TYR A 71 -11.58 -4.00 -16.58
N PHE A 72 -10.37 -3.95 -16.03
CA PHE A 72 -9.37 -2.92 -16.32
C PHE A 72 -8.34 -3.33 -17.37
N ASN A 73 -8.28 -4.63 -17.71
CA ASN A 73 -7.34 -5.21 -18.65
C ASN A 73 -7.31 -4.46 -19.98
N CYS A 74 -6.12 -4.04 -20.43
CA CYS A 74 -5.93 -3.16 -21.59
C CYS A 74 -6.07 -3.85 -22.97
N THR A 75 -6.34 -5.15 -23.04
CA THR A 75 -6.44 -5.88 -24.30
C THR A 75 -7.58 -5.32 -25.17
N ASN A 76 -7.34 -5.21 -26.49
CA ASN A 76 -8.25 -4.54 -27.42
C ASN A 76 -9.64 -5.17 -27.45
N GLU A 77 -9.72 -6.48 -27.23
CA GLU A 77 -10.94 -7.28 -27.24
C GLU A 77 -11.77 -7.13 -25.95
N ASN A 78 -11.25 -6.46 -24.92
CA ASN A 78 -11.97 -6.28 -23.66
C ASN A 78 -13.17 -5.32 -23.87
N PRO A 79 -14.43 -5.77 -23.68
CA PRO A 79 -15.61 -4.94 -23.88
C PRO A 79 -15.90 -4.01 -22.69
N SER A 80 -15.16 -4.13 -21.59
CA SER A 80 -15.36 -3.33 -20.39
C SER A 80 -15.25 -1.84 -20.68
N SER A 81 -16.19 -1.06 -20.15
CA SER A 81 -16.07 0.40 -20.15
C SER A 81 -14.85 0.88 -19.37
N GLU A 82 -14.36 0.10 -18.40
CA GLU A 82 -13.18 0.44 -17.60
C GLU A 82 -11.86 -0.05 -18.22
N ARG A 83 -11.88 -0.53 -19.46
CA ARG A 83 -10.68 -0.99 -20.17
C ARG A 83 -9.59 0.09 -20.15
N CYS A 84 -8.37 -0.31 -19.81
CA CYS A 84 -7.23 0.60 -19.67
C CYS A 84 -7.39 1.69 -18.62
N ALA A 85 -8.38 1.57 -17.73
CA ALA A 85 -8.55 2.50 -16.62
C ALA A 85 -7.86 2.02 -15.35
N VAL A 86 -7.77 2.89 -14.35
CA VAL A 86 -7.48 2.52 -12.96
C VAL A 86 -8.65 2.95 -12.08
N PRO A 87 -8.83 2.37 -10.88
CA PRO A 87 -9.91 2.78 -10.01
C PRO A 87 -9.74 4.20 -9.49
N TYR A 88 -10.85 4.79 -9.07
CA TYR A 88 -10.92 6.17 -8.57
C TYR A 88 -10.05 6.42 -7.34
N SER A 89 -9.73 5.38 -6.54
CA SER A 89 -8.81 5.47 -5.39
C SER A 89 -7.39 5.87 -5.78
N CYS A 90 -6.99 5.68 -7.04
CA CYS A 90 -5.72 6.16 -7.57
C CYS A 90 -5.73 7.66 -7.91
N CYS A 91 -6.89 8.31 -7.96
CA CYS A 91 -7.01 9.70 -8.41
C CYS A 91 -6.36 10.70 -7.45
N THR A 92 -5.66 11.68 -8.03
CA THR A 92 -5.19 12.84 -7.28
C THR A 92 -6.33 13.87 -7.13
N PRO A 93 -6.42 14.57 -5.98
CA PRO A 93 -7.35 15.69 -5.84
C PRO A 93 -6.97 16.84 -6.79
N ILE A 94 -7.97 17.45 -7.44
CA ILE A 94 -7.75 18.63 -8.28
C ILE A 94 -7.63 19.87 -7.36
N PRO A 95 -6.56 20.67 -7.46
CA PRO A 95 -6.40 21.86 -6.63
C PRO A 95 -7.57 22.83 -6.82
N GLY A 96 -8.23 23.19 -5.72
CA GLY A 96 -9.37 24.12 -5.73
C GLY A 96 -10.75 23.46 -5.91
N GLU A 97 -10.80 22.15 -6.13
CA GLU A 97 -12.04 21.37 -6.16
C GLU A 97 -12.18 20.53 -4.89
N ALA A 98 -13.36 20.56 -4.28
CA ALA A 98 -13.66 19.75 -3.09
C ALA A 98 -14.04 18.30 -3.43
N VAL A 99 -14.26 17.99 -4.71
CA VAL A 99 -14.76 16.69 -5.17
C VAL A 99 -13.71 16.03 -6.05
N ILE A 100 -13.44 14.74 -5.81
CA ILE A 100 -12.51 13.96 -6.63
C ILE A 100 -13.20 13.59 -7.94
N ASN A 101 -12.52 13.82 -9.07
CA ASN A 101 -12.98 13.34 -10.37
C ASN A 101 -12.86 11.81 -10.44
N THR A 102 -13.98 11.11 -10.28
CA THR A 102 -14.00 9.64 -10.31
C THR A 102 -13.72 9.03 -11.68
N MET A 103 -13.70 9.85 -12.75
CA MET A 103 -13.30 9.43 -14.09
C MET A 103 -11.82 9.70 -14.41
N CYS A 104 -11.03 10.22 -13.46
CA CYS A 104 -9.62 10.55 -13.71
C CYS A 104 -8.79 9.37 -14.24
N GLY A 105 -9.18 8.15 -13.85
CA GLY A 105 -8.46 6.92 -14.15
C GLY A 105 -8.70 6.39 -15.55
N PHE A 106 -9.67 6.94 -16.30
CA PHE A 106 -10.09 6.40 -17.59
C PHE A 106 -8.99 6.49 -18.65
N GLY A 107 -8.61 5.36 -19.24
CA GLY A 107 -7.59 5.29 -20.28
C GLY A 107 -6.17 5.64 -19.83
N VAL A 108 -5.93 5.82 -18.52
CA VAL A 108 -4.61 6.23 -17.99
C VAL A 108 -3.54 5.17 -18.24
N GLN A 109 -3.90 3.88 -18.31
CA GLN A 109 -2.93 2.82 -18.63
C GLN A 109 -2.32 2.95 -20.04
N ASN A 110 -2.93 3.73 -20.95
CA ASN A 110 -2.37 4.02 -22.28
C ASN A 110 -1.42 5.24 -22.29
N GLN A 111 -1.33 5.96 -21.18
CA GLN A 111 -0.49 7.15 -21.07
C GLN A 111 0.93 6.74 -20.64
N ASN A 112 1.90 7.62 -20.87
CA ASN A 112 3.20 7.45 -20.26
C ASN A 112 3.15 7.80 -18.76
N TYR A 113 4.19 7.43 -18.01
CA TYR A 113 4.26 7.69 -16.57
C TYR A 113 4.11 9.18 -16.21
N GLN A 114 4.67 10.09 -17.02
CA GLN A 114 4.66 11.53 -16.75
C GLN A 114 3.26 12.14 -16.91
N ASP A 115 2.51 11.68 -17.90
CA ASP A 115 1.15 12.11 -18.16
C ASP A 115 0.18 11.49 -17.15
N ALA A 116 0.34 10.21 -16.84
CA ALA A 116 -0.44 9.54 -15.80
C ALA A 116 -0.28 10.21 -14.42
N ASN A 117 0.95 10.63 -14.07
CA ASN A 117 1.22 11.26 -12.78
C ASN A 117 0.56 12.64 -12.60
N LYS A 118 -0.04 13.21 -13.66
CA LYS A 118 -0.82 14.46 -13.56
C LYS A 118 -2.22 14.24 -12.99
N SER A 119 -2.80 13.05 -13.18
CA SER A 119 -4.18 12.72 -12.78
C SER A 119 -4.29 11.62 -11.73
N ILE A 120 -3.24 10.82 -11.54
CA ILE A 120 -3.23 9.72 -10.57
C ILE A 120 -1.91 9.66 -9.79
N TYR A 121 -1.94 8.94 -8.67
CA TYR A 121 -0.74 8.49 -7.98
C TYR A 121 -0.11 7.29 -8.71
N SER A 122 0.75 7.52 -9.70
CA SER A 122 1.24 6.45 -10.60
C SER A 122 2.25 5.47 -9.98
N VAL A 123 2.80 5.81 -8.81
CA VAL A 123 3.76 4.97 -8.05
C VAL A 123 3.09 3.72 -7.48
N GLY A 124 3.78 2.59 -7.45
CA GLY A 124 3.27 1.36 -6.83
C GLY A 124 3.18 1.43 -5.30
N CYS A 125 2.23 0.72 -4.71
CA CYS A 125 2.03 0.73 -3.26
C CYS A 125 3.15 0.05 -2.47
N ALA A 126 3.94 -0.84 -3.08
CA ALA A 126 5.13 -1.38 -2.41
C ALA A 126 6.12 -0.26 -2.06
N ASP A 127 6.37 0.64 -3.01
CA ASP A 127 7.28 1.77 -2.81
C ASP A 127 6.59 2.92 -2.07
N GLY A 128 5.29 3.13 -2.30
CA GLY A 128 4.44 4.05 -1.53
C GLY A 128 4.47 3.80 -0.02
N ALA A 129 4.41 2.53 0.40
CA ALA A 129 4.52 2.15 1.80
C ALA A 129 5.89 2.51 2.40
N VAL A 130 6.98 2.29 1.65
CA VAL A 130 8.33 2.66 2.09
C VAL A 130 8.44 4.18 2.26
N MET A 131 7.99 4.95 1.26
CA MET A 131 8.01 6.41 1.33
C MET A 131 7.15 6.96 2.48
N TRP A 132 6.03 6.31 2.80
CA TRP A 132 5.21 6.68 3.94
C TRP A 132 5.96 6.47 5.27
N VAL A 133 6.67 5.35 5.43
CA VAL A 133 7.48 5.09 6.63
C VAL A 133 8.60 6.11 6.75
N GLU A 134 9.30 6.42 5.65
CA GLU A 134 10.38 7.41 5.64
C GLU A 134 9.87 8.82 6.01
N SER A 135 8.71 9.22 5.50
CA SER A 135 8.09 10.52 5.82
C SER A 135 7.53 10.59 7.24
N HIS A 136 7.20 9.46 7.86
CA HIS A 136 6.67 9.37 9.22
C HIS A 136 7.66 8.74 10.21
N LEU A 137 8.96 8.79 9.91
CA LEU A 137 10.00 8.10 10.69
C LEU A 137 9.99 8.47 12.18
N LEU A 138 9.72 9.75 12.51
CA LEU A 138 9.61 10.20 13.90
C LEU A 138 8.41 9.57 14.62
N LEU A 139 7.27 9.46 13.95
CA LEU A 139 6.06 8.87 14.52
C LEU A 139 6.24 7.36 14.72
N VAL A 140 6.78 6.66 13.72
CA VAL A 140 7.09 5.23 13.80
C VAL A 140 8.14 4.97 14.89
N GLY A 141 9.19 5.79 14.95
CA GLY A 141 10.22 5.75 15.98
C GLY A 141 9.66 5.97 17.40
N ALA A 142 8.78 6.95 17.57
CA ALA A 142 8.16 7.24 18.87
C ALA A 142 7.24 6.10 19.33
N LEU A 143 6.44 5.53 18.43
CA LEU A 143 5.56 4.38 18.74
C LEU A 143 6.38 3.14 19.11
N THR A 144 7.43 2.83 18.34
CA THR A 144 8.30 1.69 18.61
C THR A 144 9.04 1.83 19.95
N LEU A 145 9.63 3.00 20.23
CA LEU A 145 10.28 3.26 21.52
C LEU A 145 9.29 3.26 22.69
N GLY A 146 8.12 3.87 22.51
CA GLY A 146 7.05 3.91 23.52
C GLY A 146 6.52 2.52 23.86
N LEU A 147 6.53 1.59 22.90
CA LEU A 147 6.15 0.20 23.13
C LEU A 147 7.29 -0.60 23.77
N ALA A 148 8.55 -0.39 23.36
CA ALA A 148 9.70 -1.16 23.83
C ALA A 148 10.18 -0.78 25.24
N LEU A 149 10.26 0.52 25.58
CA LEU A 149 10.86 1.00 26.84
C LEU A 149 10.13 0.51 28.12
N PRO A 150 8.78 0.48 28.18
CA PRO A 150 8.08 -0.03 29.37
C PRO A 150 8.28 -1.54 29.60
N GLN A 151 8.70 -2.29 28.58
CA GLN A 151 8.89 -3.74 28.73
C GLN A 151 10.24 -4.09 29.39
N VAL A 152 11.24 -3.20 29.28
CA VAL A 152 12.59 -3.40 29.86
C VAL A 152 12.73 -2.87 31.28
N THR A 153 12.03 -1.78 31.64
CA THR A 153 12.20 -1.11 32.94
C THR A 153 11.73 -1.90 34.19
N PRO A 154 10.63 -2.70 34.17
CA PRO A 154 10.18 -3.41 35.37
C PRO A 154 11.13 -4.54 35.79
N CYS A 155 11.92 -5.08 34.86
CA CYS A 155 12.87 -6.15 35.17
C CYS A 155 14.23 -5.61 35.65
N MET A 156 14.58 -4.35 35.37
CA MET A 156 15.74 -3.67 35.98
C MET A 156 15.51 -3.34 37.46
N LYS A 157 14.26 -3.11 37.89
CA LYS A 157 13.91 -2.78 39.29
C LYS A 157 13.73 -3.99 40.21
N GLY A 158 13.72 -5.22 39.69
CA GLY A 158 13.58 -6.46 40.46
C GLY A 158 14.90 -7.10 40.92
N HIS A 159 16.04 -6.44 40.67
CA HIS A 159 17.40 -6.88 41.03
C HIS A 159 18.08 -5.90 42.00
N ALA A 160 17.32 -5.31 42.93
CA ALA A 160 17.83 -4.54 44.07
C ALA A 160 17.16 -5.03 45.36
#